data_AF-A0A8H8DD78-F1
#
_entry.id   AF-A0A8H8DD78-F1
#
_cell.length_a   1.000
_cell.length_b   1.000
_cell.length_c   1.000
_cell.angle_alpha   90.00
_cell.angle_beta   90.00
_cell.angle_gamma   90.00
#
_symmetry.space_group_name_H-M   'P 1'
#
loop_
_entity.id
_entity.type
_entity.pdbx_description
1 polymer ?
#
loop_
_entity_poly.entity_id
_entity_poly.type
_entity_poly.pdbx_seq_one_letter_code
_entity_poly.pdbx_strand_id
1 'polypeptide(L)'
;MSSTTTEKSKEQKFHEYILNLPQDKVDTIKGKPLEVLKVIDDYGEHFMDIGRQKGELITKEIREKKPKVMIELGGYLGYSAVLFANELIQDPEAKYYSFEVNPEFAKIATDVIRLAGLSKKIEIIVGKAAYTLVDFKERLNKNASFKALDFIFIDHWKDLYVPDLRELESLNFIAPGTVITADNILSPGAPEYAKYLRLSPEEKKLYNENNPNPNGDEFLGRWNILYDTKTVKVEYPNGRVDAVEITKCTDYLSDLTPIFNQCVDIVQSETNVKKPSHPKEQPLYLIKDTFNKECVEFYQILTNLSQFINEIKAEYLVVSDNAANSTSKDKVDEEFNTRVQQCFKKLAALEAYETKRQQMVQATLSKRWFFQDDSEQDIYFETEAGHRHQVLRFLMESLVNLSKTYEKMQRKRIQREKQLNSLNFQNINDELEKDLDNSKIFTSLDQIQRDIEMEEETPHFEMSDEQIQELESENKELLNLKTTQLNQVDIIQQSILDIVNTQNELSFKLQEQGDQINNLMDTHSQVELEVREGNRTLNKATRKNKRGANYLVTICIVLGCLLVIIDFLKFI
;
A
#
# COMPACT_ATOMS: atom_id res chain seq x y z
N MET A 1 -42.66 15.18 -21.18
CA MET A 1 -42.82 14.05 -20.24
C MET A 1 -42.58 12.74 -20.99
N SER A 2 -41.37 12.19 -20.88
CA SER A 2 -41.05 10.83 -21.33
C SER A 2 -40.70 10.05 -20.06
N SER A 3 -41.59 9.18 -19.61
CA SER A 3 -41.37 8.32 -18.45
C SER A 3 -40.48 7.14 -18.88
N THR A 4 -39.17 7.29 -18.70
CA THR A 4 -38.22 6.19 -18.80
C THR A 4 -38.45 5.22 -17.65
N THR A 5 -39.25 4.18 -17.89
CA THR A 5 -39.33 3.02 -17.00
C THR A 5 -38.00 2.29 -17.11
N THR A 6 -37.18 2.36 -16.06
CA THR A 6 -35.90 1.66 -16.00
C THR A 6 -36.18 0.16 -15.97
N GLU A 7 -35.74 -0.57 -16.99
CA GLU A 7 -35.94 -2.02 -17.09
C GLU A 7 -35.17 -2.72 -15.95
N LYS A 8 -35.84 -3.58 -15.18
CA LYS A 8 -35.22 -4.28 -14.03
C LYS A 8 -34.12 -5.23 -14.50
N SER A 9 -33.01 -5.27 -13.76
CA SER A 9 -31.93 -6.23 -14.00
C SER A 9 -32.40 -7.67 -13.77
N LYS A 10 -31.66 -8.65 -14.30
CA LYS A 10 -31.97 -10.08 -14.06
C LYS A 10 -31.85 -10.44 -12.58
N GLU A 11 -30.91 -9.82 -11.86
CA GLU A 11 -30.70 -10.00 -10.43
C GLU A 11 -31.88 -9.43 -9.62
N GLN A 12 -32.41 -8.26 -10.01
CA GLN A 12 -33.61 -7.68 -9.40
C GLN A 12 -34.84 -8.56 -9.64
N LYS A 13 -35.03 -9.06 -10.87
CA LYS A 13 -36.11 -9.98 -11.22
C LYS A 13 -36.03 -11.27 -10.40
N PHE A 14 -34.82 -11.80 -10.20
CA PHE A 14 -34.60 -12.96 -9.35
C PHE A 14 -34.86 -12.67 -7.87
N HIS A 15 -34.43 -11.51 -7.38
CA HIS A 15 -34.71 -11.10 -6.01
C HIS A 15 -36.20 -11.02 -5.74
N GLU A 16 -36.96 -10.41 -6.66
CA GLU A 16 -38.41 -10.36 -6.59
C GLU A 16 -39.05 -11.75 -6.65
N TYR A 17 -38.51 -12.66 -7.46
CA TYR A 17 -38.96 -14.04 -7.50
C TYR A 17 -38.77 -14.73 -6.13
N ILE A 18 -37.59 -14.59 -5.51
CA ILE A 18 -37.30 -15.18 -4.19
C ILE A 18 -38.21 -14.60 -3.10
N LEU A 19 -38.44 -13.28 -3.11
CA LEU A 19 -39.30 -12.61 -2.15
C LEU A 19 -40.78 -12.96 -2.31
N ASN A 20 -41.22 -13.29 -3.53
CA ASN A 20 -42.61 -13.63 -3.86
C ASN A 20 -42.84 -15.14 -4.00
N LEU A 21 -41.95 -15.98 -3.47
CA LEU A 21 -42.17 -17.43 -3.44
C LEU A 21 -43.46 -17.76 -2.64
N PRO A 22 -44.31 -18.67 -3.16
CA PRO A 22 -45.47 -19.15 -2.41
C PRO A 22 -45.08 -19.69 -1.03
N GLN A 23 -45.89 -19.41 0.00
CA GLN A 23 -45.56 -19.74 1.39
C GLN A 23 -45.33 -21.24 1.61
N ASP A 24 -46.08 -22.10 0.93
CA ASP A 24 -45.91 -23.56 0.91
C ASP A 24 -44.53 -23.98 0.39
N LYS A 25 -44.02 -23.28 -0.63
CA LYS A 25 -42.68 -23.51 -1.17
C LYS A 25 -41.61 -23.00 -0.19
N VAL A 26 -41.81 -21.83 0.41
CA VAL A 26 -40.91 -21.27 1.43
C VAL A 26 -40.78 -22.23 2.62
N ASP A 27 -41.90 -22.74 3.14
CA ASP A 27 -41.90 -23.66 4.29
C ASP A 27 -41.19 -24.99 3.97
N THR A 28 -41.20 -25.40 2.70
CA THR A 28 -40.52 -26.62 2.25
C THR A 28 -39.00 -26.47 2.20
N ILE A 29 -38.49 -25.30 1.78
CA ILE A 29 -37.06 -25.06 1.52
C ILE A 29 -36.33 -24.33 2.66
N LYS A 30 -37.06 -23.63 3.53
CA LYS A 30 -36.47 -22.80 4.58
C LYS A 30 -35.58 -23.64 5.50
N GLY A 31 -34.34 -23.17 5.69
CA GLY A 31 -33.35 -23.87 6.51
C GLY A 31 -32.73 -25.10 5.86
N LYS A 32 -32.97 -25.34 4.56
CA LYS A 32 -32.38 -26.45 3.79
C LYS A 32 -31.51 -25.87 2.67
N PRO A 33 -30.20 -25.67 2.90
CA PRO A 33 -29.30 -25.03 1.94
C PRO A 33 -29.38 -25.61 0.52
N LEU A 34 -29.35 -26.94 0.39
CA LEU A 34 -29.37 -27.61 -0.93
C LEU A 34 -30.69 -27.40 -1.70
N GLU A 35 -31.83 -27.32 -0.99
CA GLU A 35 -33.12 -27.04 -1.64
C GLU A 35 -33.20 -25.57 -2.08
N VAL A 36 -32.60 -24.64 -1.32
CA VAL A 36 -32.50 -23.23 -1.73
C VAL A 36 -31.62 -23.09 -2.97
N LEU A 37 -30.47 -23.77 -3.04
CA LEU A 37 -29.62 -23.78 -4.23
C LEU A 37 -30.35 -24.34 -5.45
N LYS A 38 -31.17 -25.38 -5.26
CA LYS A 38 -31.99 -25.94 -6.33
C LYS A 38 -33.01 -24.93 -6.88
N VAL A 39 -33.57 -24.06 -6.03
CA VAL A 39 -34.45 -22.97 -6.49
C VAL A 39 -33.70 -21.97 -7.39
N ILE A 40 -32.41 -21.72 -7.11
CA ILE A 40 -31.56 -20.88 -7.97
C ILE A 40 -31.28 -21.60 -9.30
N ASP A 41 -30.87 -22.86 -9.25
CA ASP A 41 -30.62 -23.69 -10.43
C ASP A 41 -31.86 -23.78 -11.35
N ASP A 42 -33.06 -23.90 -10.76
CA ASP A 42 -34.33 -24.08 -11.47
C ASP A 42 -34.93 -22.76 -12.00
N TYR A 43 -34.38 -21.59 -11.66
CA TYR A 43 -34.91 -20.28 -12.10
C TYR A 43 -34.77 -20.07 -13.62
N GLY A 44 -33.85 -20.77 -14.28
CA GLY A 44 -33.75 -20.82 -15.74
C GLY A 44 -32.99 -19.66 -16.40
N GLU A 45 -32.49 -18.70 -15.61
CA GLU A 45 -31.59 -17.64 -16.07
C GLU A 45 -30.11 -18.04 -15.91
N HIS A 46 -29.25 -17.51 -16.77
CA HIS A 46 -27.80 -17.72 -16.68
C HIS A 46 -27.15 -16.73 -15.70
N PHE A 47 -26.95 -17.19 -14.47
CA PHE A 47 -26.15 -16.51 -13.46
C PHE A 47 -24.67 -16.90 -13.54
N MET A 48 -23.83 -16.11 -12.87
CA MET A 48 -22.38 -16.30 -12.80
C MET A 48 -21.98 -17.25 -11.66
N ASP A 49 -22.80 -18.28 -11.41
CA ASP A 49 -22.56 -19.22 -10.32
C ASP A 49 -21.49 -20.26 -10.69
N ILE A 50 -20.76 -20.74 -9.68
CA ILE A 50 -19.66 -21.72 -9.85
C ILE A 50 -20.09 -23.03 -10.53
N GLY A 51 -21.39 -23.38 -10.46
CA GLY A 51 -21.95 -24.59 -11.03
C GLY A 51 -21.57 -25.88 -10.28
N ARG A 52 -22.29 -26.96 -10.55
CA ARG A 52 -22.22 -28.19 -9.74
C ARG A 52 -20.87 -28.91 -9.80
N GLN A 53 -20.25 -29.04 -10.98
CA GLN A 53 -19.00 -29.79 -11.13
C GLN A 53 -17.83 -29.14 -10.38
N LYS A 54 -17.65 -27.82 -10.54
CA LYS A 54 -16.62 -27.05 -9.82
C LYS A 54 -16.97 -26.92 -8.33
N GLY A 55 -18.25 -26.74 -8.03
CA GLY A 55 -18.77 -26.73 -6.66
C GLY A 55 -18.38 -27.99 -5.87
N GLU A 56 -18.58 -29.19 -6.41
CA GLU A 56 -18.21 -30.44 -5.74
C GLU A 56 -16.69 -30.56 -5.50
N LEU A 57 -15.88 -30.09 -6.44
CA LEU A 57 -14.41 -30.09 -6.30
C LEU A 57 -13.97 -29.25 -5.10
N ILE A 58 -14.47 -28.02 -4.97
CA ILE A 58 -14.13 -27.12 -3.86
C ILE A 58 -14.71 -27.64 -2.54
N THR A 59 -15.96 -28.13 -2.57
CA THR A 59 -16.62 -28.75 -1.43
C THR A 59 -15.80 -29.92 -0.87
N LYS A 60 -15.18 -30.73 -1.74
CA LYS A 60 -14.26 -31.79 -1.33
C LYS A 60 -13.03 -31.24 -0.60
N GLU A 61 -12.37 -30.21 -1.12
CA GLU A 61 -11.23 -29.58 -0.44
C GLU A 61 -11.64 -28.98 0.93
N ILE A 62 -12.85 -28.41 1.03
CA ILE A 62 -13.39 -27.90 2.30
C ILE A 62 -13.58 -29.04 3.30
N ARG A 63 -14.17 -30.17 2.89
CA ARG A 63 -14.35 -31.36 3.76
C ARG A 63 -13.02 -31.95 4.24
N GLU A 64 -11.99 -31.93 3.39
CA GLU A 64 -10.65 -32.41 3.74
C GLU A 64 -9.94 -31.45 4.71
N LYS A 65 -10.03 -30.13 4.46
CA LYS A 65 -9.36 -29.10 5.27
C LYS A 65 -10.08 -28.81 6.61
N LYS A 66 -11.41 -28.93 6.65
CA LYS A 66 -12.27 -28.55 7.81
C LYS A 66 -11.95 -27.15 8.37
N PRO A 67 -12.10 -26.09 7.55
CA PRO A 67 -11.66 -24.75 7.93
C PRO A 67 -12.53 -24.15 9.05
N LYS A 68 -11.89 -23.48 10.02
CA LYS A 68 -12.61 -22.68 11.04
C LYS A 68 -12.90 -21.28 10.53
N VAL A 69 -12.02 -20.70 9.74
CA VAL A 69 -12.24 -19.38 9.15
C VAL A 69 -12.07 -19.47 7.64
N MET A 70 -13.19 -19.36 6.93
CA MET A 70 -13.23 -19.34 5.48
C MET A 70 -13.68 -17.96 4.99
N ILE A 71 -13.03 -17.47 3.92
CA ILE A 71 -13.47 -16.26 3.22
C ILE A 71 -13.72 -16.53 1.75
N GLU A 72 -14.51 -15.65 1.15
CA GLU A 72 -14.77 -15.58 -0.29
C GLU A 72 -14.63 -14.15 -0.79
N LEU A 73 -13.93 -13.98 -1.90
CA LEU A 73 -13.84 -12.73 -2.65
C LEU A 73 -14.75 -12.81 -3.89
N GLY A 74 -15.92 -12.16 -3.81
CA GLY A 74 -16.99 -12.21 -4.80
C GLY A 74 -18.19 -13.03 -4.32
N GLY A 75 -19.20 -12.37 -3.76
CA GLY A 75 -20.38 -13.05 -3.19
C GLY A 75 -21.56 -13.17 -4.16
N TYR A 76 -21.70 -12.23 -5.10
CA TYR A 76 -22.80 -12.09 -6.05
C TYR A 76 -24.17 -12.31 -5.36
N LEU A 77 -24.93 -13.34 -5.74
CA LEU A 77 -26.26 -13.65 -5.18
C LEU A 77 -26.22 -14.70 -4.05
N GLY A 78 -25.03 -15.09 -3.59
CA GLY A 78 -24.83 -15.96 -2.42
C GLY A 78 -24.85 -17.46 -2.68
N TYR A 79 -24.80 -17.91 -3.94
CA TYR A 79 -24.83 -19.34 -4.29
C TYR A 79 -23.66 -20.12 -3.67
N SER A 80 -22.43 -19.70 -3.97
CA SER A 80 -21.19 -20.29 -3.45
C SER A 80 -21.12 -20.19 -1.93
N ALA A 81 -21.49 -19.05 -1.35
CA ALA A 81 -21.56 -18.86 0.09
C ALA A 81 -22.48 -19.89 0.76
N VAL A 82 -23.68 -20.13 0.23
CA VAL A 82 -24.61 -21.14 0.75
C VAL A 82 -24.06 -22.56 0.55
N LEU A 83 -23.51 -22.86 -0.63
CA LEU A 83 -22.94 -24.17 -0.97
C LEU A 83 -21.80 -24.54 -0.03
N PHE A 84 -20.85 -23.64 0.18
CA PHE A 84 -19.64 -23.91 0.96
C PHE A 84 -19.88 -23.83 2.46
N ALA A 85 -20.68 -22.87 2.93
CA ALA A 85 -21.02 -22.81 4.35
C ALA A 85 -21.88 -23.99 4.82
N ASN A 86 -22.58 -24.68 3.91
CA ASN A 86 -23.29 -25.92 4.22
C ASN A 86 -22.33 -27.01 4.74
N GLU A 87 -21.08 -27.04 4.28
CA GLU A 87 -20.06 -27.98 4.76
C GLU A 87 -19.52 -27.62 6.15
N LEU A 88 -19.75 -26.38 6.62
CA LEU A 88 -19.27 -25.87 7.90
C LEU A 88 -20.30 -26.01 9.02
N ILE A 89 -21.54 -26.43 8.73
CA ILE A 89 -22.66 -26.46 9.70
C ILE A 89 -22.34 -27.31 10.93
N GLN A 90 -21.57 -28.39 10.75
CA GLN A 90 -21.24 -29.32 11.83
C GLN A 90 -20.29 -28.73 12.87
N ASP A 91 -19.51 -27.70 12.50
CA ASP A 91 -18.61 -27.02 13.42
C ASP A 91 -19.25 -25.68 13.90
N PRO A 92 -19.63 -25.58 15.18
CA PRO A 92 -20.24 -24.36 15.72
C PRO A 92 -19.28 -23.16 15.73
N GLU A 93 -17.96 -23.39 15.76
CA GLU A 93 -16.94 -22.34 15.75
C GLU A 93 -16.61 -21.86 14.33
N ALA A 94 -16.84 -22.69 13.31
CA ALA A 94 -16.50 -22.34 11.93
C ALA A 94 -17.29 -21.14 11.39
N LYS A 95 -16.67 -20.22 10.67
CA LYS A 95 -17.31 -19.02 10.11
C LYS A 95 -16.95 -18.83 8.65
N TYR A 96 -17.92 -18.35 7.89
CA TYR A 96 -17.78 -18.00 6.49
C TYR A 96 -18.00 -16.50 6.30
N TYR A 97 -17.07 -15.83 5.64
CA TYR A 97 -17.16 -14.40 5.34
C TYR A 97 -17.12 -14.17 3.83
N SER A 98 -18.18 -13.59 3.27
CA SER A 98 -18.26 -13.29 1.84
C SER A 98 -18.11 -11.79 1.62
N PHE A 99 -17.13 -11.39 0.79
CA PHE A 99 -16.85 -10.00 0.46
C PHE A 99 -17.52 -9.66 -0.87
N GLU A 100 -18.46 -8.72 -0.85
CA GLU A 100 -19.24 -8.31 -2.02
C GLU A 100 -19.20 -6.79 -2.19
N VAL A 101 -18.80 -6.33 -3.37
CA VAL A 101 -18.63 -4.90 -3.64
C VAL A 101 -19.96 -4.20 -3.91
N ASN A 102 -20.90 -4.89 -4.54
CA ASN A 102 -22.20 -4.33 -4.92
C ASN A 102 -23.21 -4.50 -3.77
N PRO A 103 -23.66 -3.40 -3.13
CA PRO A 103 -24.61 -3.48 -2.02
C PRO A 103 -25.96 -4.11 -2.41
N GLU A 104 -26.36 -4.01 -3.68
CA GLU A 104 -27.58 -4.64 -4.18
C GLU A 104 -27.43 -6.17 -4.22
N PHE A 105 -26.34 -6.67 -4.78
CA PHE A 105 -26.07 -8.12 -4.81
C PHE A 105 -25.89 -8.68 -3.40
N ALA A 106 -25.18 -7.96 -2.53
CA ALA A 106 -25.06 -8.30 -1.12
C ALA A 106 -26.42 -8.40 -0.41
N LYS A 107 -27.38 -7.52 -0.73
CA LYS A 107 -28.75 -7.60 -0.19
C LYS A 107 -29.47 -8.86 -0.66
N ILE A 108 -29.37 -9.19 -1.95
CA ILE A 108 -29.98 -10.41 -2.51
C ILE A 108 -29.36 -11.66 -1.84
N ALA A 109 -28.03 -11.71 -1.77
CA ALA A 109 -27.30 -12.79 -1.10
C ALA A 109 -27.72 -12.94 0.38
N THR A 110 -27.91 -11.83 1.09
CA THR A 110 -28.38 -11.83 2.49
C THR A 110 -29.75 -12.51 2.61
N ASP A 111 -30.68 -12.22 1.70
CA ASP A 111 -32.02 -12.81 1.70
C ASP A 111 -31.99 -14.31 1.34
N VAL A 112 -31.14 -14.70 0.37
CA VAL A 112 -30.90 -16.11 0.00
C VAL A 112 -30.30 -16.89 1.18
N ILE A 113 -29.28 -16.33 1.85
CA ILE A 113 -28.64 -16.93 3.03
C ILE A 113 -29.63 -17.08 4.19
N ARG A 114 -30.51 -16.08 4.38
CA ARG A 114 -31.57 -16.14 5.40
C ARG A 114 -32.57 -17.25 5.10
N LEU A 115 -32.95 -17.42 3.84
CA LEU A 115 -33.83 -18.51 3.41
C LEU A 115 -33.16 -19.89 3.62
N ALA A 116 -31.85 -19.99 3.33
CA ALA A 116 -31.04 -21.20 3.59
C ALA A 116 -30.84 -21.51 5.07
N GLY A 117 -31.17 -20.59 5.99
CA GLY A 117 -30.98 -20.75 7.43
C GLY A 117 -29.53 -20.60 7.90
N LEU A 118 -28.67 -19.99 7.09
CA LEU A 118 -27.22 -19.90 7.33
C LEU A 118 -26.76 -18.55 7.87
N SER A 119 -27.67 -17.63 8.24
CA SER A 119 -27.34 -16.27 8.72
C SER A 119 -26.44 -16.24 9.96
N LYS A 120 -26.35 -17.33 10.73
CA LYS A 120 -25.42 -17.43 11.87
C LYS A 120 -24.02 -17.93 11.47
N LYS A 121 -23.87 -18.58 10.32
CA LYS A 121 -22.61 -19.11 9.79
C LYS A 121 -21.94 -18.16 8.82
N ILE A 122 -22.74 -17.51 7.96
CA ILE A 122 -22.26 -16.61 6.91
C ILE A 122 -22.44 -15.17 7.35
N GLU A 123 -21.42 -14.36 7.14
CA GLU A 123 -21.46 -12.91 7.24
C GLU A 123 -21.08 -12.31 5.88
N ILE A 124 -21.88 -11.36 5.37
CA ILE A 124 -21.55 -10.59 4.17
C ILE A 124 -20.92 -9.27 4.60
N ILE A 125 -19.75 -8.98 4.02
CA ILE A 125 -19.01 -7.73 4.22
C ILE A 125 -19.11 -6.94 2.92
N VAL A 126 -19.80 -5.80 2.97
CA VAL A 126 -20.08 -4.98 1.78
C VAL A 126 -18.97 -3.95 1.57
N GLY A 127 -18.35 -3.98 0.40
CA GLY A 127 -17.33 -3.02 0.00
C GLY A 127 -16.22 -3.64 -0.85
N LYS A 128 -15.28 -2.81 -1.29
CA LYS A 128 -14.09 -3.30 -2.00
C LYS A 128 -13.21 -4.09 -1.05
N ALA A 129 -12.63 -5.20 -1.52
CA ALA A 129 -11.70 -6.04 -0.76
C ALA A 129 -10.57 -5.19 -0.14
N ALA A 130 -9.95 -4.31 -0.94
CA ALA A 130 -8.90 -3.36 -0.55
C ALA A 130 -9.13 -2.57 0.76
N TYR A 131 -10.38 -2.24 1.08
CA TYR A 131 -10.72 -1.51 2.31
C TYR A 131 -11.20 -2.46 3.40
N THR A 132 -12.04 -3.41 3.01
CA THR A 132 -12.75 -4.28 3.93
C THR A 132 -11.86 -5.36 4.53
N LEU A 133 -10.82 -5.82 3.83
CA LEU A 133 -9.87 -6.80 4.35
C LEU A 133 -9.01 -6.24 5.49
N VAL A 134 -8.67 -4.94 5.44
CA VAL A 134 -7.94 -4.25 6.51
C VAL A 134 -8.79 -4.19 7.79
N ASP A 135 -10.01 -3.66 7.69
CA ASP A 135 -10.96 -3.59 8.82
C ASP A 135 -11.27 -5.00 9.37
N PHE A 136 -11.39 -5.98 8.47
CA PHE A 136 -11.59 -7.37 8.83
C PHE A 136 -10.40 -7.95 9.61
N LYS A 137 -9.17 -7.64 9.20
CA LYS A 137 -7.95 -8.06 9.92
C LYS A 137 -7.93 -7.49 11.33
N GLU A 138 -8.23 -6.21 11.50
CA GLU A 138 -8.28 -5.57 12.81
C GLU A 138 -9.34 -6.21 13.72
N ARG A 139 -10.52 -6.52 13.16
CA ARG A 139 -11.58 -7.22 13.87
C ARG A 139 -11.14 -8.61 14.33
N LEU A 140 -10.46 -9.37 13.49
CA LEU A 140 -9.98 -10.70 13.83
C LEU A 140 -8.81 -10.68 14.81
N ASN A 141 -7.93 -9.67 14.77
CA ASN A 141 -6.82 -9.51 15.71
C ASN A 141 -7.28 -9.30 17.16
N LYS A 142 -8.51 -8.82 17.39
CA LYS A 142 -9.11 -8.76 18.73
C LYS A 142 -9.30 -10.15 19.34
N ASN A 143 -9.35 -11.20 18.52
CA ASN A 143 -9.33 -12.57 18.97
C ASN A 143 -7.89 -13.10 19.00
N ALA A 144 -7.35 -13.28 20.21
CA ALA A 144 -5.97 -13.71 20.42
C ALA A 144 -5.61 -15.08 19.80
N SER A 145 -6.60 -15.89 19.42
CA SER A 145 -6.37 -17.18 18.76
C SER A 145 -6.25 -17.10 17.23
N PHE A 146 -6.62 -15.99 16.61
CA PHE A 146 -6.56 -15.86 15.15
C PHE A 146 -5.12 -15.63 14.68
N LYS A 147 -4.66 -16.46 13.75
CA LYS A 147 -3.32 -16.33 13.14
C LYS A 147 -3.42 -16.02 11.65
N ALA A 148 -4.14 -16.87 10.93
CA ALA A 148 -4.32 -16.81 9.48
C ALA A 148 -5.67 -17.44 9.11
N LEU A 149 -6.08 -17.26 7.85
CA LEU A 149 -7.27 -17.87 7.29
C LEU A 149 -7.00 -19.35 6.97
N ASP A 150 -8.00 -20.20 7.16
CA ASP A 150 -7.88 -21.61 6.83
C ASP A 150 -8.14 -21.88 5.35
N PHE A 151 -9.13 -21.17 4.78
CA PHE A 151 -9.60 -21.39 3.42
C PHE A 151 -10.01 -20.07 2.76
N ILE A 152 -9.59 -19.86 1.52
CA ILE A 152 -9.87 -18.67 0.73
C ILE A 152 -10.44 -19.11 -0.62
N PHE A 153 -11.60 -18.58 -0.98
CA PHE A 153 -12.18 -18.76 -2.31
C PHE A 153 -12.15 -17.44 -3.08
N ILE A 154 -11.65 -17.45 -4.31
CA ILE A 154 -11.50 -16.27 -5.17
C ILE A 154 -12.33 -16.47 -6.44
N ASP A 155 -13.40 -15.70 -6.59
CA ASP A 155 -14.33 -15.81 -7.73
C ASP A 155 -14.97 -14.47 -8.10
N HIS A 156 -14.14 -13.43 -8.17
CA HIS A 156 -14.54 -12.09 -8.58
C HIS A 156 -13.84 -11.68 -9.89
N TRP A 157 -13.56 -10.40 -10.06
CA TRP A 157 -12.89 -9.88 -11.25
C TRP A 157 -11.45 -10.41 -11.35
N LYS A 158 -11.13 -11.11 -12.44
CA LYS A 158 -9.82 -11.78 -12.67
C LYS A 158 -8.60 -10.87 -12.54
N ASP A 159 -8.70 -9.65 -13.04
CA ASP A 159 -7.64 -8.65 -12.98
C ASP A 159 -7.25 -8.30 -11.52
N LEU A 160 -8.15 -8.56 -10.56
CA LEU A 160 -7.93 -8.33 -9.14
C LEU A 160 -7.42 -9.57 -8.39
N TYR A 161 -7.30 -10.75 -9.02
CA TYR A 161 -6.86 -11.97 -8.33
C TYR A 161 -5.44 -11.85 -7.75
N VAL A 162 -4.50 -11.28 -8.52
CA VAL A 162 -3.12 -11.04 -8.04
C VAL A 162 -3.05 -9.87 -7.06
N PRO A 163 -3.67 -8.70 -7.34
CA PRO A 163 -3.78 -7.60 -6.37
C PRO A 163 -4.31 -8.03 -5.00
N ASP A 164 -5.43 -8.75 -4.96
CA ASP A 164 -6.08 -9.17 -3.72
C ASP A 164 -5.30 -10.31 -3.05
N LEU A 165 -4.67 -11.22 -3.83
CA LEU A 165 -3.75 -12.20 -3.25
C LEU A 165 -2.59 -11.52 -2.53
N ARG A 166 -1.94 -10.53 -3.15
CA ARG A 166 -0.84 -9.78 -2.53
C ARG A 166 -1.29 -9.00 -1.30
N GLU A 167 -2.52 -8.51 -1.28
CA GLU A 167 -3.11 -7.90 -0.10
C GLU A 167 -3.32 -8.91 1.03
N LEU A 168 -3.90 -10.09 0.75
CA LEU A 168 -4.03 -11.18 1.70
C LEU A 168 -2.68 -11.62 2.27
N GLU A 169 -1.65 -11.68 1.42
CA GLU A 169 -0.28 -11.94 1.82
C GLU A 169 0.25 -10.84 2.75
N SER A 170 0.17 -9.57 2.36
CA SER A 170 0.63 -8.42 3.15
C SER A 170 -0.06 -8.31 4.51
N LEU A 171 -1.35 -8.64 4.59
CA LEU A 171 -2.14 -8.64 5.82
C LEU A 171 -1.90 -9.89 6.70
N ASN A 172 -0.96 -10.76 6.32
CA ASN A 172 -0.67 -12.02 7.00
C ASN A 172 -1.93 -12.89 7.19
N PHE A 173 -2.77 -12.96 6.16
CA PHE A 173 -3.92 -13.87 6.13
C PHE A 173 -3.55 -15.28 5.64
N ILE A 174 -2.38 -15.41 5.00
CA ILE A 174 -1.89 -16.67 4.43
C ILE A 174 -0.74 -17.19 5.27
N ALA A 175 -0.86 -18.46 5.71
CA ALA A 175 0.16 -19.16 6.47
C ALA A 175 0.20 -20.65 6.10
N PRO A 176 1.23 -21.41 6.50
CA PRO A 176 1.30 -22.84 6.30
C PRO A 176 0.00 -23.54 6.72
N GLY A 177 -0.61 -24.26 5.79
CA GLY A 177 -1.91 -24.90 5.96
C GLY A 177 -3.12 -24.10 5.47
N THR A 178 -2.96 -22.85 5.04
CA THR A 178 -4.01 -22.09 4.31
C THR A 178 -4.21 -22.71 2.93
N VAL A 179 -5.48 -22.94 2.56
CA VAL A 179 -5.87 -23.41 1.22
C VAL A 179 -6.53 -22.26 0.47
N ILE A 180 -6.13 -22.04 -0.77
CA ILE A 180 -6.70 -21.03 -1.67
C ILE A 180 -7.25 -21.76 -2.89
N THR A 181 -8.49 -21.45 -3.24
CA THR A 181 -9.13 -21.95 -4.46
C THR A 181 -9.56 -20.76 -5.30
N ALA A 182 -9.25 -20.79 -6.58
CA ALA A 182 -9.60 -19.71 -7.51
C ALA A 182 -10.32 -20.27 -8.73
N ASP A 183 -11.43 -19.66 -9.10
CA ASP A 183 -12.28 -20.14 -10.18
C ASP A 183 -11.94 -19.49 -11.53
N ASN A 184 -12.50 -20.05 -12.61
CA ASN A 184 -12.47 -19.48 -13.96
C ASN A 184 -11.05 -19.27 -14.53
N ILE A 185 -10.12 -20.16 -14.17
CA ILE A 185 -8.68 -20.06 -14.50
C ILE A 185 -8.41 -20.20 -15.99
N LEU A 186 -9.22 -20.99 -16.70
CA LEU A 186 -9.08 -21.18 -18.15
C LEU A 186 -10.06 -20.32 -18.94
N SER A 187 -11.31 -20.17 -18.50
CA SER A 187 -12.31 -19.39 -19.23
C SER A 187 -13.23 -18.62 -18.27
N PRO A 188 -13.22 -17.27 -18.26
CA PRO A 188 -12.51 -16.35 -19.18
C PRO A 188 -10.96 -16.31 -19.11
N GLY A 189 -10.33 -17.03 -18.18
CA GLY A 189 -8.87 -17.02 -18.00
C GLY A 189 -8.39 -16.15 -16.83
N ALA A 190 -7.39 -16.61 -16.09
CA ALA A 190 -6.63 -15.83 -15.11
C ALA A 190 -5.11 -16.16 -15.19
N PRO A 191 -4.47 -15.88 -16.34
CA PRO A 191 -3.10 -16.34 -16.61
C PRO A 191 -2.06 -15.70 -15.70
N GLU A 192 -2.22 -14.41 -15.38
CA GLU A 192 -1.30 -13.71 -14.46
C GLU A 192 -1.35 -14.29 -13.06
N TYR A 193 -2.53 -14.66 -12.56
CA TYR A 193 -2.67 -15.34 -11.28
C TYR A 193 -1.97 -16.70 -11.25
N ALA A 194 -2.23 -17.54 -12.25
CA ALA A 194 -1.58 -18.84 -12.38
C ALA A 194 -0.06 -18.72 -12.50
N LYS A 195 0.43 -17.72 -13.23
CA LYS A 195 1.87 -17.43 -13.37
C LYS A 195 2.47 -16.98 -12.04
N TYR A 196 1.84 -16.03 -11.35
CA TYR A 196 2.30 -15.48 -10.08
C TYR A 196 2.51 -16.57 -9.01
N LEU A 197 1.57 -17.50 -8.89
CA LEU A 197 1.65 -18.61 -7.93
C LEU A 197 2.84 -19.56 -8.18
N ARG A 198 3.28 -19.68 -9.44
CA ARG A 198 4.37 -20.58 -9.87
C ARG A 198 5.75 -19.93 -9.83
N LEU A 199 5.83 -18.61 -9.60
CA LEU A 199 7.10 -17.91 -9.45
C LEU A 199 7.85 -18.40 -8.21
N SER A 200 9.17 -18.52 -8.31
CA SER A 200 10.03 -18.70 -7.15
C SER A 200 9.99 -17.48 -6.22
N PRO A 201 10.38 -17.60 -4.94
CA PRO A 201 10.39 -16.47 -4.02
C PRO A 201 11.20 -15.26 -4.52
N GLU A 202 12.33 -15.48 -5.19
CA GLU A 202 13.16 -14.42 -5.76
C GLU A 202 12.45 -13.72 -6.93
N GLU A 203 11.82 -14.48 -7.81
CA GLU A 203 11.04 -13.93 -8.93
C GLU A 203 9.79 -13.19 -8.44
N LYS A 204 9.11 -13.69 -7.39
CA LYS A 204 8.00 -12.97 -6.75
C LYS A 204 8.45 -11.65 -6.15
N LYS A 205 9.63 -11.63 -5.51
CA LYS A 205 10.18 -10.40 -4.93
C LYS A 205 10.39 -9.36 -6.03
N LEU A 206 11.05 -9.74 -7.12
CA LEU A 206 11.28 -8.86 -8.27
C LEU A 206 9.97 -8.44 -8.95
N TYR A 207 9.00 -9.36 -9.06
CA TYR A 207 7.67 -9.04 -9.58
C TYR A 207 6.97 -8.00 -8.70
N ASN A 208 6.98 -8.17 -7.37
CA ASN A 208 6.31 -7.28 -6.43
C ASN A 208 6.95 -5.87 -6.44
N GLU A 209 8.27 -5.79 -6.59
CA GLU A 209 9.01 -4.52 -6.70
C GLU A 209 8.74 -3.77 -8.02
N ASN A 210 8.63 -4.50 -9.14
CA ASN A 210 8.42 -3.89 -10.46
C ASN A 210 6.95 -3.61 -10.80
N ASN A 211 6.00 -4.21 -10.08
CA ASN A 211 4.58 -4.09 -10.35
C ASN A 211 3.88 -3.53 -9.09
N PRO A 212 3.61 -2.21 -9.02
CA PRO A 212 2.83 -1.63 -7.94
C PRO A 212 1.45 -2.29 -7.83
N ASN A 213 0.98 -2.52 -6.61
CA ASN A 213 -0.33 -3.11 -6.39
C ASN A 213 -1.41 -2.02 -6.55
N PRO A 214 -2.41 -2.17 -7.44
CA PRO A 214 -3.47 -1.18 -7.63
C PRO A 214 -4.32 -0.96 -6.37
N ASN A 215 -4.32 -1.89 -5.41
CA ASN A 215 -5.03 -1.74 -4.14
C ASN A 215 -4.32 -0.78 -3.16
N GLY A 216 -3.00 -0.54 -3.33
CA GLY A 216 -2.19 0.32 -2.45
C GLY A 216 -0.72 -0.12 -2.40
N ASP A 217 0.19 0.86 -2.24
CA ASP A 217 1.64 0.61 -2.17
C ASP A 217 2.04 -0.19 -0.92
N GLU A 218 1.22 -0.17 0.13
CA GLU A 218 1.39 -0.97 1.34
C GLU A 218 1.16 -2.48 1.10
N PHE A 219 0.44 -2.86 0.04
CA PHE A 219 0.09 -4.24 -0.28
C PHE A 219 1.07 -4.87 -1.27
N LEU A 220 2.36 -4.78 -0.96
CA LEU A 220 3.44 -5.32 -1.80
C LEU A 220 3.31 -6.84 -2.05
N GLY A 221 2.72 -7.61 -1.15
CA GLY A 221 2.71 -9.07 -1.18
C GLY A 221 3.92 -9.68 -0.47
N ARG A 222 3.80 -10.93 -0.03
CA ARG A 222 4.84 -11.65 0.71
C ARG A 222 5.50 -12.69 -0.19
N TRP A 223 6.59 -12.26 -0.82
CA TRP A 223 7.38 -13.08 -1.74
C TRP A 223 7.95 -14.36 -1.10
N ASN A 224 8.11 -14.41 0.22
CA ASN A 224 8.70 -15.54 0.92
C ASN A 224 7.74 -16.72 1.19
N ILE A 225 6.51 -16.69 0.66
CA ILE A 225 5.53 -17.77 0.82
C ILE A 225 5.75 -18.86 -0.23
N LEU A 226 5.82 -20.11 0.21
CA LEU A 226 5.92 -21.29 -0.65
C LEU A 226 4.53 -21.88 -0.92
N TYR A 227 4.12 -21.82 -2.19
CA TYR A 227 2.85 -22.38 -2.66
C TYR A 227 3.08 -23.72 -3.35
N ASP A 228 2.28 -24.71 -2.96
CA ASP A 228 2.05 -25.92 -3.77
C ASP A 228 0.73 -25.73 -4.53
N THR A 229 0.79 -25.60 -5.85
CA THR A 229 -0.37 -25.26 -6.69
C THR A 229 -0.67 -26.33 -7.72
N LYS A 230 -1.96 -26.61 -7.91
CA LYS A 230 -2.47 -27.56 -8.90
C LYS A 230 -3.68 -26.98 -9.62
N THR A 231 -3.59 -26.92 -10.95
CA THR A 231 -4.74 -26.62 -11.82
C THR A 231 -5.55 -27.89 -12.07
N VAL A 232 -6.81 -27.90 -11.67
CA VAL A 232 -7.73 -29.03 -11.90
C VAL A 232 -8.74 -28.64 -12.98
N LYS A 233 -8.65 -29.31 -14.14
CA LYS A 233 -9.57 -29.09 -15.26
C LYS A 233 -10.93 -29.73 -14.99
N VAL A 234 -11.99 -29.05 -15.41
CA VAL A 234 -13.37 -29.50 -15.34
C VAL A 234 -13.98 -29.41 -16.73
N GLU A 235 -14.45 -30.55 -17.23
CA GLU A 235 -15.11 -30.67 -18.53
C GLU A 235 -16.63 -30.74 -18.34
N TYR A 236 -17.35 -29.94 -19.11
CA TYR A 236 -18.80 -29.87 -19.08
C TYR A 236 -19.42 -30.73 -20.20
N PRO A 237 -20.65 -31.25 -20.02
CA PRO A 237 -21.32 -32.06 -21.04
C PRO A 237 -21.49 -31.37 -22.41
N ASN A 238 -21.46 -30.04 -22.45
CA ASN A 238 -21.55 -29.22 -23.66
C ASN A 238 -20.19 -29.03 -24.37
N GLY A 239 -19.12 -29.69 -23.91
CA GLY A 239 -17.77 -29.57 -24.46
C GLY A 239 -16.98 -28.34 -23.99
N ARG A 240 -17.57 -27.47 -23.15
CA ARG A 240 -16.83 -26.39 -22.49
C ARG A 240 -15.82 -26.99 -21.51
N VAL A 241 -14.63 -26.41 -21.45
CA VAL A 241 -13.61 -26.77 -20.46
C VAL A 241 -13.25 -25.53 -19.66
N ASP A 242 -13.16 -25.69 -18.35
CA ASP A 242 -12.66 -24.66 -17.44
C ASP A 242 -11.71 -25.31 -16.41
N ALA A 243 -11.13 -24.52 -15.51
CA ALA A 243 -10.34 -25.07 -14.41
C ALA A 243 -10.45 -24.25 -13.13
N VAL A 244 -10.22 -24.94 -12.02
CA VAL A 244 -10.03 -24.36 -10.69
C VAL A 244 -8.55 -24.50 -10.31
N GLU A 245 -7.94 -23.43 -9.81
CA GLU A 245 -6.60 -23.49 -9.22
C GLU A 245 -6.74 -23.81 -7.74
N ILE A 246 -6.10 -24.87 -7.28
CA ILE A 246 -6.05 -25.25 -5.86
C ILE A 246 -4.62 -25.04 -5.38
N THR A 247 -4.44 -24.12 -4.44
CA THR A 247 -3.14 -23.70 -3.92
C THR A 247 -3.08 -23.93 -2.41
N LYS A 248 -2.02 -24.56 -1.93
CA LYS A 248 -1.77 -24.79 -0.50
C LYS A 248 -0.50 -24.02 -0.11
N CYS A 249 -0.60 -23.18 0.91
CA CYS A 249 0.59 -22.60 1.53
C CYS A 249 1.27 -23.71 2.34
N THR A 250 2.51 -24.05 1.97
CA THR A 250 3.23 -25.19 2.54
C THR A 250 4.19 -24.77 3.65
N ASP A 251 4.99 -23.74 3.38
CA ASP A 251 5.97 -23.20 4.30
C ASP A 251 6.33 -21.75 3.92
N TYR A 252 7.21 -21.14 4.71
CA TYR A 252 7.90 -19.91 4.34
C TYR A 252 9.35 -20.22 3.98
N LEU A 253 9.94 -19.42 3.09
CA LEU A 253 11.39 -19.37 2.96
C LEU A 253 11.95 -18.75 4.25
N SER A 254 12.34 -19.61 5.20
CA SER A 254 12.86 -19.22 6.50
C SER A 254 14.24 -18.59 6.39
N ASP A 255 14.54 -17.67 7.32
CA ASP A 255 15.87 -17.11 7.51
C ASP A 255 16.92 -18.23 7.63
N LEU A 256 17.83 -18.29 6.67
CA LEU A 256 18.90 -19.30 6.60
C LEU A 256 20.05 -18.99 7.57
N THR A 257 20.03 -17.85 8.26
CA THR A 257 21.05 -17.45 9.23
C THR A 257 21.37 -18.53 10.28
N PRO A 258 20.39 -19.26 10.86
CA PRO A 258 20.67 -20.34 11.81
C PRO A 258 21.44 -21.51 11.17
N ILE A 259 21.07 -21.89 9.94
CA ILE A 259 21.74 -22.96 9.18
C ILE A 259 23.15 -22.51 8.78
N PHE A 260 23.29 -21.26 8.33
CA PHE A 260 24.57 -20.66 8.01
C PHE A 260 25.50 -20.64 9.23
N ASN A 261 25.00 -20.20 10.39
CA ASN A 261 25.78 -20.21 11.63
C ASN A 261 26.20 -21.63 12.04
N GLN A 262 25.32 -22.63 11.89
CA GLN A 262 25.68 -24.03 12.11
C GLN A 262 26.80 -24.50 11.16
N CYS A 263 26.72 -24.15 9.88
CA CYS A 263 27.78 -24.44 8.91
C CYS A 263 29.10 -23.75 9.28
N VAL A 264 29.05 -22.49 9.72
CA VAL A 264 30.21 -21.73 10.18
C VAL A 264 30.83 -22.37 11.42
N ASP A 265 30.02 -22.79 12.40
CA ASP A 265 30.48 -23.47 13.62
C ASP A 265 31.16 -24.80 13.31
N ILE A 266 30.60 -25.60 12.39
CA ILE A 266 31.21 -26.85 11.90
C ILE A 266 32.58 -26.55 11.29
N VAL A 267 32.66 -25.61 10.33
CA VAL A 267 33.92 -25.26 9.66
C VAL A 267 34.95 -24.70 10.64
N GLN A 268 34.54 -23.88 11.62
CA GLN A 268 35.43 -23.36 12.66
C GLN A 268 35.98 -24.47 13.56
N SER A 269 35.14 -25.45 13.92
CA SER A 269 35.56 -26.61 14.73
C SER A 269 36.57 -27.51 14.01
N GLU A 270 36.44 -27.65 12.68
CA GLU A 270 37.34 -28.47 11.86
C GLU A 270 38.66 -27.77 11.50
N THR A 271 38.63 -26.44 11.35
CA THR A 271 39.80 -25.67 10.87
C THR A 271 40.69 -25.10 11.97
N ASN A 272 40.28 -25.20 13.25
CA ASN A 272 41.06 -24.73 14.42
C ASN A 272 41.49 -23.25 14.31
N VAL A 273 40.75 -22.44 13.54
CA VAL A 273 41.02 -21.01 13.34
C VAL A 273 40.55 -20.26 14.58
N LYS A 274 41.49 -19.82 15.42
CA LYS A 274 41.17 -18.92 16.54
C LYS A 274 40.56 -17.63 15.98
N LYS A 275 39.42 -17.21 16.53
CA LYS A 275 38.86 -15.86 16.30
C LYS A 275 39.99 -14.84 16.44
N PRO A 276 40.24 -13.97 15.45
CA PRO A 276 41.22 -12.90 15.61
C PRO A 276 40.75 -12.03 16.78
N SER A 277 41.52 -12.04 17.86
CA SER A 277 41.32 -11.17 19.00
C SER A 277 41.82 -9.77 18.61
N HIS A 278 41.07 -9.08 17.76
CA HIS A 278 41.27 -7.64 17.65
C HIS A 278 40.77 -6.99 18.96
N PRO A 279 41.55 -6.09 19.58
CA PRO A 279 41.09 -5.31 20.73
C PRO A 279 39.80 -4.59 20.38
N LYS A 280 39.00 -4.26 21.40
CA LYS A 280 37.79 -3.44 21.34
C LYS A 280 38.09 -1.99 20.91
N GLU A 281 38.70 -1.78 19.76
CA GLU A 281 38.56 -0.52 19.06
C GLU A 281 37.17 -0.51 18.43
N GLN A 282 36.46 0.61 18.57
CA GLN A 282 35.15 0.73 17.93
C GLN A 282 35.36 0.45 16.43
N PRO A 283 34.51 -0.38 15.83
CA PRO A 283 34.65 -0.66 14.42
C PRO A 283 34.67 0.65 13.63
N LEU A 284 35.64 0.80 12.73
CA LEU A 284 35.83 2.00 11.89
C LEU A 284 34.55 2.38 11.12
N TYR A 285 33.62 1.44 10.89
CA TYR A 285 32.33 1.69 10.24
C TYR A 285 31.28 2.38 11.14
N LEU A 286 31.54 2.55 12.44
CA LEU A 286 30.59 3.13 13.38
C LEU A 286 30.91 4.61 13.62
N ILE A 287 30.53 5.47 12.67
CA ILE A 287 30.74 6.92 12.75
C ILE A 287 29.81 7.51 13.82
N LYS A 288 30.32 7.73 15.03
CA LYS A 288 29.60 8.40 16.12
C LYS A 288 30.11 9.82 16.28
N ASP A 289 29.48 10.76 15.60
CA ASP A 289 29.85 12.16 15.64
C ASP A 289 28.63 13.08 15.87
N THR A 290 28.91 14.36 16.08
CA THR A 290 27.87 15.36 16.34
C THR A 290 26.91 15.50 15.15
N PHE A 291 27.39 15.31 13.92
CA PHE A 291 26.56 15.36 12.72
C PHE A 291 25.49 14.27 12.73
N ASN A 292 25.87 13.00 12.94
CA ASN A 292 24.92 11.90 13.00
C ASN A 292 23.91 12.05 14.14
N LYS A 293 24.35 12.58 15.29
CA LYS A 293 23.44 12.91 16.40
C LYS A 293 22.38 13.95 15.99
N GLU A 294 22.81 15.05 15.37
CA GLU A 294 21.92 16.11 14.89
C GLU A 294 20.96 15.62 13.80
N CYS A 295 21.41 14.74 12.90
CA CYS A 295 20.59 14.10 11.88
C CYS A 295 19.50 13.19 12.47
N VAL A 296 19.82 12.42 13.51
CA VAL A 296 18.86 11.56 14.22
C VAL A 296 17.82 12.42 14.96
N GLU A 297 18.24 13.46 15.66
CA GLU A 297 17.33 14.40 16.32
C GLU A 297 16.43 15.11 15.30
N PHE A 298 16.96 15.49 14.13
CA PHE A 298 16.18 16.04 13.04
C PHE A 298 15.13 15.06 12.52
N TYR A 299 15.48 13.79 12.30
CA TYR A 299 14.53 12.77 11.87
C TYR A 299 13.41 12.52 12.89
N GLN A 300 13.72 12.58 14.19
CA GLN A 300 12.71 12.50 15.25
C GLN A 300 11.72 13.67 15.16
N ILE A 301 12.19 14.90 14.89
CA ILE A 301 11.32 16.05 14.66
C ILE A 301 10.39 15.80 13.46
N LEU A 302 10.90 15.28 12.34
CA LEU A 302 10.08 14.95 11.17
C LEU A 302 9.03 13.89 11.48
N THR A 303 9.39 12.87 12.25
CA THR A 303 8.48 11.78 12.66
C THR A 303 7.36 12.32 13.55
N ASN A 304 7.69 13.17 14.52
CA ASN A 304 6.72 13.81 15.39
C ASN A 304 5.76 14.72 14.61
N LEU A 305 6.26 15.46 13.62
CA LEU A 305 5.42 16.26 12.73
C LEU A 305 4.50 15.38 11.87
N SER A 306 4.99 14.26 11.36
CA SER A 306 4.18 13.32 10.59
C SER A 306 3.05 12.72 11.44
N GLN A 307 3.34 12.34 12.69
CA GLN A 307 2.35 11.86 13.63
C GLN A 307 1.30 12.94 13.94
N PHE A 308 1.75 14.17 14.20
CA PHE A 308 0.85 15.31 14.42
C PHE A 308 -0.12 15.50 13.25
N ILE A 309 0.35 15.43 11.99
CA ILE A 309 -0.53 15.52 10.80
C ILE A 309 -1.62 14.44 10.84
N ASN A 310 -1.27 13.20 11.18
CA ASN A 310 -2.22 12.10 11.22
C ASN A 310 -3.27 12.26 12.32
N GLU A 311 -2.88 12.78 13.49
CA GLU A 311 -3.78 13.04 14.62
C GLU A 311 -4.79 14.15 14.29
N ILE A 312 -4.33 15.27 13.71
CA ILE A 312 -5.23 16.41 13.40
C ILE A 312 -6.09 16.17 12.16
N LYS A 313 -5.75 15.22 11.28
CA LYS A 313 -6.36 15.05 9.96
C LYS A 313 -7.88 14.96 10.00
N ALA A 314 -8.43 14.21 10.95
CA ALA A 314 -9.87 14.00 11.06
C ALA A 314 -10.58 15.32 11.41
N GLU A 315 -10.11 16.02 12.44
CA GLU A 315 -10.70 17.26 12.96
C GLU A 315 -10.46 18.45 12.00
N TYR A 316 -9.25 18.55 11.45
CA TYR A 316 -8.86 19.62 10.52
C TYR A 316 -9.76 19.67 9.27
N LEU A 317 -10.16 18.51 8.76
CA LEU A 317 -10.96 18.36 7.55
C LEU A 317 -12.49 18.50 7.74
N VAL A 318 -12.99 18.61 8.99
CA VAL A 318 -14.42 18.85 9.27
C VAL A 318 -14.78 20.30 8.93
N VAL A 319 -15.79 20.55 8.10
CA VAL A 319 -16.27 21.91 7.83
C VAL A 319 -17.35 22.26 8.87
N SER A 320 -17.19 23.38 9.60
CA SER A 320 -18.16 23.86 10.59
C SER A 320 -18.39 25.36 10.42
N ASP A 321 -19.64 25.81 10.54
CA ASP A 321 -20.05 27.22 10.35
C ASP A 321 -19.55 28.20 11.44
N ASN A 322 -18.91 27.71 12.50
CA ASN A 322 -18.44 28.53 13.61
C ASN A 322 -17.08 29.20 13.30
N ALA A 323 -17.05 30.53 13.25
CA ALA A 323 -15.84 31.36 13.06
C ALA A 323 -14.71 31.11 14.09
N ALA A 324 -15.04 30.55 15.26
CA ALA A 324 -14.06 30.16 16.27
C ALA A 324 -13.21 28.95 15.85
N ASN A 325 -13.76 28.05 15.03
CA ASN A 325 -13.06 26.85 14.55
C ASN A 325 -12.14 27.14 13.35
N SER A 326 -12.50 28.09 12.47
CA SER A 326 -11.62 28.52 11.38
C SER A 326 -10.35 29.17 11.92
N THR A 327 -10.50 30.08 12.90
CA THR A 327 -9.37 30.75 13.56
C THR A 327 -8.39 29.77 14.23
N SER A 328 -8.88 28.67 14.79
CA SER A 328 -8.03 27.63 15.39
C SER A 328 -7.25 26.83 14.36
N LYS A 329 -7.83 26.56 13.19
CA LYS A 329 -7.15 25.84 12.10
C LYS A 329 -6.09 26.69 11.43
N ASP A 330 -6.32 27.98 11.31
CA ASP A 330 -5.37 28.90 10.69
C ASP A 330 -4.10 29.05 11.56
N LYS A 331 -4.24 28.99 12.89
CA LYS A 331 -3.10 28.90 13.82
C LYS A 331 -2.30 27.61 13.63
N VAL A 332 -2.97 26.49 13.37
CA VAL A 332 -2.29 25.21 13.08
C VAL A 332 -1.49 25.31 11.78
N ASP A 333 -2.05 25.95 10.75
CA ASP A 333 -1.35 26.22 9.50
C ASP A 333 -0.11 27.10 9.69
N GLU A 334 -0.23 28.19 10.44
CA GLU A 334 0.89 29.09 10.75
C GLU A 334 2.00 28.40 11.56
N GLU A 335 1.63 27.63 12.59
CA GLU A 335 2.57 26.90 13.43
C GLU A 335 3.30 25.81 12.64
N PHE A 336 2.57 25.03 11.85
CA PHE A 336 3.15 23.98 11.01
C PHE A 336 4.13 24.57 9.99
N ASN A 337 3.73 25.64 9.30
CA ASN A 337 4.59 26.33 8.34
C ASN A 337 5.87 26.86 9.00
N THR A 338 5.75 27.45 10.19
CA THR A 338 6.92 27.94 10.94
C THR A 338 7.88 26.81 11.29
N ARG A 339 7.37 25.66 11.76
CA ARG A 339 8.19 24.49 12.08
C ARG A 339 8.86 23.89 10.85
N VAL A 340 8.15 23.82 9.73
CA VAL A 340 8.71 23.37 8.44
C VAL A 340 9.84 24.30 7.96
N GLN A 341 9.64 25.62 8.06
CA GLN A 341 10.67 26.61 7.73
C GLN A 341 11.91 26.50 8.65
N GLN A 342 11.72 26.23 9.94
CA GLN A 342 12.83 25.95 10.85
C GLN A 342 13.58 24.67 10.46
N CYS A 343 12.86 23.61 10.05
CA CYS A 343 13.48 22.39 9.56
C CYS A 343 14.32 22.65 8.30
N PHE A 344 13.83 23.46 7.36
CA PHE A 344 14.60 23.85 6.18
C PHE A 344 15.89 24.59 6.54
N LYS A 345 15.82 25.55 7.48
CA LYS A 345 17.01 26.28 7.95
C LYS A 345 18.03 25.35 8.61
N LYS A 346 17.56 24.40 9.43
CA LYS A 346 18.44 23.43 10.09
C LYS A 346 19.10 22.49 9.07
N LEU A 347 18.36 22.02 8.07
CA LEU A 347 18.88 21.17 7.01
C LEU A 347 19.95 21.90 6.18
N ALA A 348 19.70 23.15 5.79
CA ALA A 348 20.68 23.97 5.07
C ALA A 348 21.97 24.22 5.88
N ALA A 349 21.87 24.32 7.21
CA ALA A 349 23.04 24.44 8.08
C ALA A 349 23.86 23.14 8.13
N LEU A 350 23.21 21.97 8.15
CA LEU A 350 23.87 20.67 8.11
C LEU A 350 24.56 20.43 6.75
N GLU A 351 23.94 20.85 5.66
CA GLU A 351 24.53 20.81 4.32
C GLU A 351 25.79 21.71 4.25
N ALA A 352 25.68 22.96 4.68
CA ALA A 352 26.82 23.88 4.71
C ALA A 352 27.97 23.38 5.59
N TYR A 353 27.66 22.65 6.67
CA TYR A 353 28.65 22.00 7.52
C TYR A 353 29.39 20.90 6.77
N GLU A 354 28.68 20.00 6.08
CA GLU A 354 29.31 18.91 5.33
C GLU A 354 30.15 19.43 4.16
N THR A 355 29.68 20.44 3.42
CA THR A 355 30.44 21.08 2.35
C THR A 355 31.76 21.67 2.86
N LYS A 356 31.74 22.36 4.01
CA LYS A 356 32.97 22.90 4.63
C LYS A 356 33.91 21.79 5.09
N ARG A 357 33.37 20.69 5.63
CA ARG A 357 34.17 19.52 6.04
C ARG A 357 34.90 18.92 4.85
N GLN A 358 34.20 18.68 3.74
CA GLN A 358 34.79 18.13 2.51
C GLN A 358 35.92 19.03 1.98
N GLN A 359 35.71 20.35 1.97
CA GLN A 359 36.76 21.31 1.58
C GLN A 359 37.99 21.24 2.50
N MET A 360 37.80 21.12 3.81
CA MET A 360 38.91 20.98 4.76
C MET A 360 39.64 19.64 4.60
N VAL A 361 38.92 18.55 4.35
CA VAL A 361 39.50 17.22 4.09
C VAL A 361 40.33 17.26 2.81
N GLN A 362 39.80 17.79 1.70
CA GLN A 362 40.54 17.96 0.45
C GLN A 362 41.77 18.87 0.60
N ALA A 363 41.66 19.97 1.35
CA ALA A 363 42.79 20.87 1.65
C ALA A 363 43.87 20.20 2.53
N THR A 364 43.48 19.22 3.35
CA THR A 364 44.41 18.45 4.18
C THR A 364 45.10 17.35 3.37
N LEU A 365 44.35 16.67 2.51
CA LEU A 365 44.87 15.64 1.59
C LEU A 365 45.86 16.24 0.58
N SER A 366 45.54 17.40 -0.01
CA SER A 366 46.42 18.10 -0.97
C SER A 366 47.72 18.66 -0.39
N LYS A 367 47.84 18.78 0.94
CA LYS A 367 49.08 19.22 1.62
C LYS A 367 50.00 18.05 2.00
N ARG A 368 49.63 16.79 1.74
CA ARG A 368 50.45 15.62 2.05
C ARG A 368 51.62 15.47 1.07
N TRP A 369 52.79 15.08 1.58
CA TRP A 369 54.01 14.88 0.79
C TRP A 369 54.03 13.48 0.15
N PHE A 370 54.61 13.36 -1.06
CA PHE A 370 54.54 12.23 -2.01
C PHE A 370 55.04 10.83 -1.54
N PHE A 371 55.25 10.58 -0.25
CA PHE A 371 55.84 9.33 0.27
C PHE A 371 55.00 8.56 1.30
N GLN A 372 53.74 8.93 1.51
CA GLN A 372 52.86 8.24 2.47
C GLN A 372 51.74 7.49 1.72
N ASP A 373 51.86 6.17 1.66
CA ASP A 373 50.95 5.26 0.96
C ASP A 373 49.89 4.75 1.96
N ASP A 374 48.88 5.58 2.25
CA ASP A 374 47.79 5.26 3.19
C ASP A 374 46.41 5.31 2.50
N SER A 375 46.23 4.43 1.50
CA SER A 375 44.98 4.27 0.73
C SER A 375 43.71 4.06 1.57
N GLU A 376 43.83 3.47 2.77
CA GLU A 376 42.68 3.18 3.65
C GLU A 376 42.04 4.45 4.25
N GLN A 377 42.83 5.50 4.53
CA GLN A 377 42.28 6.75 5.08
C GLN A 377 41.51 7.54 4.02
N ASP A 378 42.00 7.54 2.78
CA ASP A 378 41.36 8.24 1.67
C ASP A 378 40.03 7.57 1.33
N ILE A 379 40.00 6.23 1.29
CA ILE A 379 38.77 5.43 1.14
C ILE A 379 37.80 5.70 2.29
N TYR A 380 38.29 5.82 3.54
CA TYR A 380 37.44 6.14 4.69
C TYR A 380 36.76 7.51 4.55
N PHE A 381 37.51 8.56 4.20
CA PHE A 381 36.94 9.92 4.07
C PHE A 381 35.96 10.02 2.90
N GLU A 382 36.23 9.35 1.79
CA GLU A 382 35.33 9.26 0.64
C GLU A 382 34.04 8.50 1.00
N THR A 383 34.17 7.35 1.66
CA THR A 383 33.02 6.54 2.12
C THR A 383 32.17 7.31 3.14
N GLU A 384 32.82 8.04 4.07
CA GLU A 384 32.14 8.87 5.05
C GLU A 384 31.39 10.04 4.40
N ALA A 385 31.99 10.69 3.40
CA ALA A 385 31.32 11.75 2.64
C ALA A 385 30.09 11.21 1.90
N GLY A 386 30.22 10.07 1.22
CA GLY A 386 29.09 9.41 0.55
C GLY A 386 27.96 9.04 1.51
N HIS A 387 28.31 8.48 2.67
CA HIS A 387 27.32 8.13 3.70
C HIS A 387 26.55 9.36 4.20
N ARG A 388 27.24 10.43 4.59
CA ARG A 388 26.61 11.65 5.12
C ARG A 388 25.75 12.35 4.08
N HIS A 389 26.19 12.38 2.82
CA HIS A 389 25.41 12.96 1.73
C HIS A 389 24.11 12.18 1.49
N GLN A 390 24.15 10.85 1.55
CA GLN A 390 22.94 10.03 1.46
C GLN A 390 22.00 10.24 2.65
N VAL A 391 22.53 10.45 3.86
CA VAL A 391 21.74 10.81 5.04
C VAL A 391 21.03 12.16 4.82
N LEU A 392 21.75 13.18 4.36
CA LEU A 392 21.15 14.50 4.06
C LEU A 392 20.05 14.40 3.01
N ARG A 393 20.29 13.65 1.93
CA ARG A 393 19.28 13.40 0.89
C ARG A 393 18.04 12.73 1.46
N PHE A 394 18.20 11.68 2.26
CA PHE A 394 17.08 11.00 2.90
C PHE A 394 16.26 11.95 3.80
N LEU A 395 16.92 12.78 4.61
CA LEU A 395 16.25 13.77 5.46
C LEU A 395 15.52 14.83 4.63
N MET A 396 16.11 15.25 3.51
CA MET A 396 15.52 16.20 2.58
C MET A 396 14.29 15.63 1.88
N GLU A 397 14.37 14.42 1.32
CA GLU A 397 13.25 13.71 0.71
C GLU A 397 12.12 13.49 1.72
N SER A 398 12.47 13.13 2.97
CA SER A 398 11.50 12.97 4.07
C SER A 398 10.76 14.26 4.38
N LEU A 399 11.47 15.39 4.47
CA LEU A 399 10.87 16.71 4.70
C LEU A 399 9.99 17.16 3.53
N VAL A 400 10.41 16.92 2.28
CA VAL A 400 9.60 17.20 1.08
C VAL A 400 8.32 16.37 1.08
N ASN A 401 8.39 15.08 1.41
CA ASN A 401 7.22 14.20 1.48
C ASN A 401 6.25 14.61 2.60
N LEU A 402 6.78 15.02 3.76
CA LEU A 402 5.99 15.57 4.85
C LEU A 402 5.24 16.83 4.39
N SER A 403 5.94 17.75 3.74
CA SER A 403 5.37 19.00 3.19
C SER A 403 4.27 18.72 2.16
N LYS A 404 4.51 17.80 1.21
CA LYS A 404 3.50 17.39 0.21
C LYS A 404 2.26 16.76 0.85
N THR A 405 2.45 15.98 1.90
CA THR A 405 1.34 15.34 2.62
C THR A 405 0.45 16.38 3.29
N TYR A 406 1.06 17.38 3.91
CA TYR A 406 0.34 18.50 4.51
C TYR A 406 -0.36 19.38 3.47
N GLU A 407 0.33 19.72 2.38
CA GLU A 407 -0.22 20.49 1.26
C GLU A 407 -1.48 19.83 0.67
N LYS A 408 -1.45 18.51 0.47
CA LYS A 408 -2.63 17.74 0.02
C LYS A 408 -3.80 17.86 0.99
N MET A 409 -3.53 17.89 2.30
CA MET A 409 -4.55 18.08 3.33
C MET A 409 -5.14 19.50 3.29
N GLN A 410 -4.31 20.53 3.18
CA GLN A 410 -4.75 21.93 3.04
C GLN A 410 -5.61 22.13 1.78
N ARG A 411 -5.18 21.59 0.62
CA ARG A 411 -5.96 21.64 -0.63
C ARG A 411 -7.35 21.00 -0.46
N LYS A 412 -7.44 19.85 0.22
CA LYS A 412 -8.72 19.19 0.50
C LYS A 412 -9.62 20.04 1.39
N ARG A 413 -9.08 20.74 2.40
CA ARG A 413 -9.85 21.68 3.24
C ARG A 413 -10.45 22.79 2.39
N ILE A 414 -9.64 23.49 1.60
CA ILE A 414 -10.11 24.59 0.72
C ILE A 414 -11.17 24.09 -0.26
N GLN A 415 -10.97 22.90 -0.84
CA GLN A 415 -11.95 22.33 -1.76
C GLN A 415 -13.31 22.09 -1.08
N ARG A 416 -13.31 21.59 0.17
CA ARG A 416 -14.54 21.39 0.95
C ARG A 416 -15.20 22.71 1.34
N GLU A 417 -14.42 23.72 1.73
CA GLU A 417 -14.92 25.07 2.02
C GLU A 417 -15.53 25.74 0.78
N LYS A 418 -14.89 25.60 -0.39
CA LYS A 418 -15.42 26.09 -1.68
C LYS A 418 -16.72 25.37 -2.06
N GLN A 419 -16.77 24.04 -1.90
CA GLN A 419 -17.97 23.25 -2.19
C GLN A 419 -19.14 23.64 -1.29
N LEU A 420 -18.91 23.84 0.01
CA LEU A 420 -19.96 24.30 0.93
C LEU A 420 -20.45 25.71 0.54
N ASN A 421 -19.53 26.62 0.22
CA ASN A 421 -19.90 27.97 -0.23
C ASN A 421 -20.67 27.97 -1.56
N SER A 422 -20.38 27.05 -2.49
CA SER A 422 -21.17 26.89 -3.72
C SER A 422 -22.55 26.26 -3.49
N LEU A 423 -22.67 25.34 -2.52
CA LEU A 423 -23.94 24.71 -2.15
C LEU A 423 -24.89 25.70 -1.47
N ASN A 424 -24.36 26.62 -0.65
CA ASN A 424 -25.16 27.71 -0.10
C ASN A 424 -25.70 28.66 -1.19
N PHE A 425 -24.95 28.87 -2.28
CA PHE A 425 -25.43 29.66 -3.43
C PHE A 425 -26.55 28.95 -4.19
N GLN A 426 -26.48 27.61 -4.33
CA GLN A 426 -27.54 26.82 -4.96
C GLN A 426 -28.79 26.73 -4.09
N ASN A 427 -28.66 26.57 -2.77
CA ASN A 427 -29.81 26.57 -1.87
C ASN A 427 -30.55 27.91 -1.84
N ILE A 428 -29.81 29.04 -1.90
CA ILE A 428 -30.42 30.37 -2.03
C ILE A 428 -31.16 30.48 -3.38
N ASN A 429 -30.56 29.99 -4.47
CA ASN A 429 -31.19 30.00 -5.78
C ASN A 429 -32.44 29.11 -5.85
N ASP A 430 -32.41 27.93 -5.21
CA ASP A 430 -33.52 26.97 -5.16
C ASP A 430 -34.65 27.43 -4.20
N GLU A 431 -34.33 28.18 -3.14
CA GLU A 431 -35.33 28.86 -2.29
C GLU A 431 -35.98 30.04 -3.02
N LEU A 432 -35.19 30.86 -3.73
CA LEU A 432 -35.72 31.92 -4.59
C LEU A 432 -36.55 31.35 -5.77
N GLU A 433 -36.14 30.25 -6.39
CA GLU A 433 -36.89 29.60 -7.48
C GLU A 433 -38.20 28.97 -6.99
N LYS A 434 -38.26 28.46 -5.76
CA LYS A 434 -39.52 27.94 -5.17
C LYS A 434 -40.54 29.02 -4.85
N ASP A 435 -40.09 30.20 -4.45
CA ASP A 435 -40.99 31.35 -4.21
C ASP A 435 -41.42 32.05 -5.52
N LEU A 436 -40.70 31.83 -6.63
CA LEU A 436 -41.02 32.36 -7.96
C LEU A 436 -41.97 31.49 -8.79
N ASP A 437 -42.27 30.25 -8.36
CA ASP A 437 -43.10 29.31 -9.14
C ASP A 437 -44.61 29.63 -9.10
N ASN A 438 -45.00 30.78 -8.50
CA ASN A 438 -46.37 31.30 -8.49
C ASN A 438 -46.63 32.49 -9.42
N SER A 439 -45.69 32.88 -10.29
CA SER A 439 -46.03 33.78 -11.41
C SER A 439 -45.23 33.44 -12.67
N LYS A 440 -45.94 32.88 -13.65
CA LYS A 440 -45.47 32.85 -15.04
C LYS A 440 -45.25 34.30 -15.49
N ILE A 441 -44.04 34.65 -15.89
CA ILE A 441 -43.70 35.41 -17.11
C ILE A 441 -42.17 35.40 -17.24
N PHE A 442 -41.68 34.75 -18.28
CA PHE A 442 -40.29 34.90 -18.74
C PHE A 442 -40.26 36.15 -19.64
N THR A 443 -39.81 37.29 -19.11
CA THR A 443 -39.49 38.47 -19.91
C THR A 443 -37.98 38.71 -19.90
N SER A 444 -37.42 38.82 -21.10
CA SER A 444 -36.02 39.19 -21.33
C SER A 444 -35.68 40.54 -20.69
N LEU A 445 -34.46 40.68 -20.16
CA LEU A 445 -33.92 41.90 -19.51
C LEU A 445 -34.15 43.21 -20.29
N ASP A 446 -34.23 43.15 -21.61
CA ASP A 446 -34.52 44.33 -22.47
C ASP A 446 -35.98 44.81 -22.41
N GLN A 447 -36.90 43.94 -21.98
CA GLN A 447 -38.31 44.28 -21.79
C GLN A 447 -38.52 44.94 -20.42
N ILE A 448 -37.83 44.46 -19.38
CA ILE A 448 -37.86 45.03 -18.02
C ILE A 448 -37.39 46.48 -18.01
N GLN A 449 -36.36 46.83 -18.79
CA GLN A 449 -35.88 48.21 -18.89
C GLN A 449 -36.90 49.16 -19.53
N ARG A 450 -37.77 48.66 -20.45
CA ARG A 450 -38.82 49.48 -21.08
C ARG A 450 -40.08 49.59 -20.24
N ASP A 451 -40.41 48.55 -19.48
CA ASP A 451 -41.60 48.52 -18.64
C ASP A 451 -41.40 49.36 -17.35
N ILE A 452 -40.16 49.69 -16.97
CA ILE A 452 -39.86 50.61 -15.84
C ILE A 452 -40.23 52.07 -16.17
N GLU A 453 -40.30 52.49 -17.43
CA GLU A 453 -40.64 53.88 -17.79
C GLU A 453 -42.15 54.13 -17.94
N MET A 454 -43.00 53.08 -17.95
CA MET A 454 -44.44 53.23 -18.12
C MET A 454 -45.23 52.15 -17.37
N GLU A 455 -45.37 52.24 -16.06
CA GLU A 455 -46.55 51.72 -15.34
C GLU A 455 -46.57 52.27 -13.89
N GLU A 456 -47.35 53.34 -13.71
CA GLU A 456 -47.99 53.61 -12.41
C GLU A 456 -49.01 52.49 -12.14
N GLU A 457 -49.10 52.09 -10.87
CA GLU A 457 -50.09 51.17 -10.27
C GLU A 457 -49.80 49.66 -10.34
N THR A 458 -48.94 49.18 -9.43
CA THR A 458 -49.04 47.81 -8.85
C THR A 458 -49.26 47.89 -7.34
N PRO A 459 -49.99 46.93 -6.71
CA PRO A 459 -50.44 47.06 -5.34
C PRO A 459 -49.28 46.91 -4.35
N HIS A 460 -49.10 47.91 -3.48
CA HIS A 460 -48.19 47.86 -2.35
C HIS A 460 -48.45 46.62 -1.47
N PHE A 461 -47.49 45.71 -1.42
CA PHE A 461 -47.27 44.92 -0.21
C PHE A 461 -46.40 45.80 0.70
N GLU A 462 -47.02 46.49 1.67
CA GLU A 462 -46.29 47.25 2.68
C GLU A 462 -45.58 46.27 3.62
N MET A 463 -44.29 46.00 3.37
CA MET A 463 -43.37 45.63 4.44
C MET A 463 -43.11 46.89 5.28
N SER A 464 -43.11 46.79 6.61
CA SER A 464 -42.86 47.97 7.44
C SER A 464 -41.45 48.51 7.20
N ASP A 465 -41.26 49.82 7.31
CA ASP A 465 -39.95 50.47 7.17
C ASP A 465 -38.89 49.85 8.13
N GLU A 466 -39.34 49.30 9.27
CA GLU A 466 -38.49 48.55 10.22
C GLU A 466 -38.00 47.21 9.65
N GLN A 467 -38.82 46.46 8.92
CA GLN A 467 -38.42 45.18 8.31
C GLN A 467 -37.42 45.38 7.16
N ILE A 468 -37.57 46.47 6.40
CA ILE A 468 -36.63 46.82 5.32
C ILE A 468 -35.27 47.18 5.92
N GLN A 469 -35.26 47.97 7.01
CA GLN A 469 -34.02 48.35 7.69
C GLN A 469 -33.33 47.16 8.37
N GLU A 470 -34.09 46.22 8.91
CA GLU A 470 -33.57 44.97 9.48
C GLU A 470 -32.96 44.08 8.39
N LEU A 471 -33.66 43.88 7.26
CA LEU A 471 -33.14 43.12 6.11
C LEU A 471 -31.90 43.76 5.48
N GLU A 472 -31.84 45.09 5.38
CA GLU A 472 -30.63 45.79 4.90
C GLU A 472 -29.46 45.61 5.87
N SER A 473 -29.73 45.62 7.17
CA SER A 473 -28.71 45.37 8.20
C SER A 473 -28.20 43.93 8.15
N GLU A 474 -29.09 42.95 8.06
CA GLU A 474 -28.75 41.53 7.94
C GLU A 474 -27.96 41.23 6.66
N ASN A 475 -28.38 41.79 5.51
CA ASN A 475 -27.66 41.64 4.26
C ASN A 475 -26.26 42.24 4.33
N LYS A 476 -26.11 43.41 4.96
CA LYS A 476 -24.81 44.06 5.15
C LYS A 476 -23.90 43.25 6.09
N GLU A 477 -24.46 42.67 7.15
CA GLU A 477 -23.74 41.78 8.06
C GLU A 477 -23.29 40.50 7.35
N LEU A 478 -24.16 39.89 6.55
CA LEU A 478 -23.86 38.72 5.74
C LEU A 478 -22.76 39.00 4.71
N LEU A 479 -22.84 40.14 4.02
CA LEU A 479 -21.80 40.61 3.09
C LEU A 479 -20.45 40.82 3.77
N ASN A 480 -20.42 41.41 4.96
CA ASN A 480 -19.19 41.59 5.74
C ASN A 480 -18.61 40.25 6.19
N LEU A 481 -19.44 39.32 6.67
CA LEU A 481 -19.03 37.98 7.07
C LEU A 481 -18.44 37.22 5.86
N LYS A 482 -19.10 37.29 4.70
CA LYS A 482 -18.66 36.64 3.46
C LYS A 482 -17.38 37.25 2.89
N THR A 483 -17.24 38.57 2.94
CA THR A 483 -16.00 39.27 2.54
C THR A 483 -14.83 38.83 3.43
N THR A 484 -15.07 38.67 4.73
CA THR A 484 -14.07 38.17 5.68
C THR A 484 -13.66 36.73 5.39
N GLN A 485 -14.62 35.85 5.04
CA GLN A 485 -14.34 34.47 4.63
C GLN A 485 -13.53 34.39 3.32
N LEU A 486 -13.82 35.23 2.33
CA LEU A 486 -13.04 35.27 1.08
C LEU A 486 -11.60 35.72 1.30
N ASN A 487 -11.38 36.77 2.10
CA ASN A 487 -10.04 37.23 2.46
C ASN A 487 -9.22 36.13 3.19
N GLN A 488 -9.87 35.28 4.00
CA GLN A 488 -9.20 34.14 4.64
C GLN A 488 -8.75 33.08 3.64
N VAL A 489 -9.56 32.78 2.63
CA VAL A 489 -9.20 31.84 1.56
C VAL A 489 -7.98 32.33 0.76
N ASP A 490 -7.88 33.64 0.53
CA ASP A 490 -6.72 34.24 -0.17
C ASP A 490 -5.42 34.11 0.64
N ILE A 491 -5.47 34.27 1.97
CA ILE A 491 -4.31 34.08 2.85
C ILE A 491 -3.81 32.63 2.81
N ILE A 492 -4.72 31.65 2.85
CA ILE A 492 -4.37 30.23 2.75
C ILE A 492 -3.77 29.91 1.37
N GLN A 493 -4.32 30.51 0.31
CA GLN A 493 -3.78 30.36 -1.05
C GLN A 493 -2.35 30.89 -1.18
N GLN A 494 -2.02 32.02 -0.55
CA GLN A 494 -0.66 32.54 -0.49
C GLN A 494 0.28 31.60 0.27
N SER A 495 -0.15 31.07 1.41
CA SER A 495 0.63 30.09 2.17
C SER A 495 0.95 28.82 1.36
N ILE A 496 0.01 28.33 0.55
CA ILE A 496 0.25 27.19 -0.34
C ILE A 496 1.26 27.53 -1.43
N LEU A 497 1.19 28.74 -2.00
CA LEU A 497 2.17 29.19 -3.00
C LEU A 497 3.58 29.25 -2.41
N ASP A 498 3.75 29.70 -1.16
CA ASP A 498 5.04 29.70 -0.47
C ASP A 498 5.59 28.29 -0.24
N ILE A 499 4.72 27.33 0.12
CA ILE A 499 5.09 25.92 0.25
C ILE A 499 5.55 25.36 -1.10
N VAL A 500 4.80 25.62 -2.17
CA VAL A 500 5.11 25.15 -3.53
C VAL A 500 6.41 25.76 -4.04
N ASN A 501 6.64 27.05 -3.81
CA ASN A 501 7.89 27.72 -4.17
C ASN A 501 9.09 27.13 -3.42
N THR A 502 8.93 26.92 -2.10
CA THR A 502 9.96 26.27 -1.29
C THR A 502 10.23 24.84 -1.77
N GLN A 503 9.19 24.09 -2.10
CA GLN A 503 9.31 22.74 -2.65
C GLN A 503 10.01 22.71 -4.01
N ASN A 504 9.77 23.70 -4.87
CA ASN A 504 10.45 23.81 -6.17
C ASN A 504 11.95 24.10 -5.99
N GLU A 505 12.31 25.01 -5.08
CA GLU A 505 13.71 25.26 -4.75
C GLU A 505 14.41 23.99 -4.24
N LEU A 506 13.73 23.22 -3.37
CA LEU A 506 14.27 21.95 -2.88
C LEU A 506 14.36 20.87 -3.95
N SER A 507 13.38 20.81 -4.86
CA SER A 507 13.42 19.85 -5.96
C SER A 507 14.63 20.12 -6.87
N PHE A 508 14.98 21.39 -7.07
CA PHE A 508 16.19 21.80 -7.77
C PHE A 508 17.46 21.39 -7.00
N LYS A 509 17.52 21.65 -5.69
CA LYS A 509 18.65 21.23 -4.85
C LYS A 509 18.81 19.70 -4.78
N LEU A 510 17.72 18.94 -4.73
CA LEU A 510 17.74 17.48 -4.80
C LEU A 510 18.28 16.98 -6.14
N GLN A 511 17.96 17.68 -7.23
CA GLN A 511 18.49 17.35 -8.55
C GLN A 511 20.00 17.61 -8.61
N GLU A 512 20.46 18.78 -8.16
CA GLU A 512 21.89 19.12 -8.08
C GLU A 512 22.67 18.14 -7.19
N GLN A 513 22.12 17.79 -6.01
CA GLN A 513 22.71 16.79 -5.12
C GLN A 513 22.66 15.37 -5.70
N GLY A 514 21.62 15.02 -6.45
CA GLY A 514 21.48 13.74 -7.13
C GLY A 514 22.58 13.50 -8.15
N ASP A 515 22.93 14.54 -8.91
CA ASP A 515 24.03 14.48 -9.88
C ASP A 515 25.40 14.31 -9.19
N GLN A 516 25.61 14.95 -8.04
CA GLN A 516 26.83 14.76 -7.23
C GLN A 516 26.93 13.35 -6.63
N ILE A 517 25.82 12.76 -6.19
CA ILE A 517 25.77 11.38 -5.67
C ILE A 517 26.08 10.39 -6.77
N ASN A 518 25.48 10.55 -7.94
CA ASN A 518 25.71 9.64 -9.06
C ASN A 518 27.20 9.64 -9.43
N ASN A 519 27.83 10.81 -9.49
CA ASN A 519 29.27 10.92 -9.71
C ASN A 519 30.11 10.27 -8.60
N LEU A 520 29.75 10.46 -7.32
CA LEU A 520 30.42 9.79 -6.18
C LEU A 520 30.20 8.27 -6.19
N MET A 521 29.03 7.81 -6.59
CA MET A 521 28.66 6.40 -6.63
C MET A 521 29.31 5.68 -7.81
N ASP A 522 29.48 6.36 -8.94
CA ASP A 522 30.30 5.90 -10.06
C ASP A 522 31.77 5.78 -9.64
N THR A 523 32.28 6.76 -8.90
CA THR A 523 33.64 6.75 -8.34
C THR A 523 33.81 5.59 -7.35
N HIS A 524 32.84 5.38 -6.44
CA HIS A 524 32.86 4.27 -5.48
C HIS A 524 32.77 2.90 -6.16
N SER A 525 31.94 2.77 -7.20
CA SER A 525 31.84 1.54 -7.99
C SER A 525 33.17 1.21 -8.69
N GLN A 526 33.87 2.24 -9.16
CA GLN A 526 35.20 2.09 -9.74
C GLN A 526 36.23 1.65 -8.68
N VAL A 527 36.21 2.27 -7.49
CA VAL A 527 37.08 1.86 -6.37
C VAL A 527 36.79 0.42 -5.92
N GLU A 528 35.52 0.00 -5.85
CA GLU A 528 35.16 -1.38 -5.52
C GLU A 528 35.69 -2.38 -6.56
N LEU A 529 35.58 -2.03 -7.85
CA LEU A 529 36.15 -2.83 -8.94
C LEU A 529 37.67 -2.94 -8.80
N GLU A 530 38.37 -1.84 -8.54
CA GLU A 530 39.82 -1.82 -8.34
C GLU A 530 40.25 -2.65 -7.12
N VAL A 531 39.55 -2.53 -5.98
CA VAL A 531 39.80 -3.34 -4.78
C VAL A 531 39.54 -4.82 -5.04
N ARG A 532 38.49 -5.15 -5.79
CA ARG A 532 38.16 -6.54 -6.17
C ARG A 532 39.20 -7.13 -7.12
N GLU A 533 39.71 -6.33 -8.05
CA GLU A 533 40.81 -6.73 -8.92
C GLU A 533 42.13 -6.88 -8.15
N GLY A 534 42.43 -5.98 -7.22
CA GLY A 534 43.54 -6.07 -6.27
C GLY A 534 43.50 -7.34 -5.42
N ASN A 535 42.33 -7.68 -4.88
CA ASN A 535 42.14 -8.93 -4.13
C ASN A 535 42.26 -10.17 -5.00
N ARG A 536 41.88 -10.10 -6.29
CA ARG A 536 42.09 -11.19 -7.26
C ARG A 536 43.58 -11.34 -7.60
N THR A 537 44.33 -10.27 -7.76
CA THR A 537 45.77 -10.31 -8.03
C THR A 537 46.56 -10.80 -6.81
N LEU A 538 46.23 -10.36 -5.60
CA LEU A 538 46.75 -10.90 -4.34
C LEU A 538 46.50 -12.41 -4.23
N ASN A 539 45.26 -12.87 -4.46
CA ASN A 539 44.96 -14.31 -4.42
C ASN A 539 45.72 -15.11 -5.49
N LYS A 540 45.90 -14.55 -6.69
CA LYS A 540 46.74 -15.15 -7.75
C LYS A 540 48.21 -15.21 -7.32
N ALA A 541 48.73 -14.16 -6.69
CA ALA A 541 50.10 -14.11 -6.18
C ALA A 541 50.32 -15.16 -5.06
N THR A 542 49.41 -15.26 -4.10
CA THR A 542 49.47 -16.26 -3.02
C THR A 542 49.42 -17.69 -3.55
N ARG A 543 48.57 -17.97 -4.56
CA ARG A 543 48.54 -19.28 -5.24
C ARG A 543 49.83 -19.59 -6.00
N LYS A 544 50.42 -18.61 -6.67
CA LYS A 544 51.74 -18.77 -7.33
C LYS A 544 52.84 -19.08 -6.31
N ASN A 545 52.85 -18.39 -5.17
CA ASN A 545 53.83 -18.60 -4.12
C ASN A 545 53.70 -20.00 -3.49
N LYS A 546 52.47 -20.46 -3.22
CA LYS A 546 52.19 -21.83 -2.73
C LYS A 546 52.65 -22.92 -3.71
N ARG A 547 52.45 -22.71 -5.03
CA ARG A 547 52.98 -23.63 -6.05
C ARG A 547 54.50 -23.64 -6.08
N GLY A 548 55.14 -22.47 -6.03
CA GLY A 548 56.59 -22.35 -5.98
C GLY A 548 57.21 -23.10 -4.80
N ALA A 549 56.64 -22.94 -3.61
CA ALA A 549 57.08 -23.67 -2.41
C ALA A 549 56.95 -25.19 -2.56
N ASN A 550 55.82 -25.68 -3.09
CA ASN A 550 55.61 -27.12 -3.31
C ASN A 550 56.59 -27.70 -4.35
N TYR A 551 56.92 -26.96 -5.41
CA TYR A 551 57.93 -27.39 -6.39
C TYR A 551 59.31 -27.53 -5.75
N LEU A 552 59.69 -26.58 -4.89
CA LEU A 552 60.98 -26.59 -4.19
C LEU A 552 61.10 -27.81 -3.27
N VAL A 553 60.05 -28.10 -2.48
CA VAL A 553 59.98 -29.30 -1.62
C VAL A 553 60.08 -30.59 -2.45
N THR A 554 59.39 -30.66 -3.59
CA THR A 554 59.41 -31.85 -4.46
C THR A 554 60.82 -32.10 -5.03
N ILE A 555 61.50 -31.05 -5.47
CA ILE A 555 62.89 -31.14 -5.96
C ILE A 555 63.83 -31.62 -4.85
N CYS A 556 63.68 -31.11 -3.63
CA CYS A 556 64.48 -31.54 -2.47
C CYS A 556 64.27 -33.03 -2.16
N ILE A 557 63.03 -33.53 -2.23
CA ILE A 557 62.72 -34.95 -2.01
C ILE A 557 63.35 -35.82 -3.10
N VAL A 558 63.23 -35.42 -4.37
CA VAL A 558 63.80 -36.17 -5.51
C VAL A 558 65.33 -36.23 -5.44
N LEU A 559 65.98 -35.11 -5.12
CA LEU A 559 67.43 -35.05 -4.90
C LEU A 559 67.86 -35.91 -3.71
N GLY A 560 67.09 -35.90 -2.62
CA GLY A 560 67.31 -36.77 -1.46
C GLY A 560 67.25 -38.25 -1.83
N CYS A 561 66.23 -38.67 -2.58
CA CYS A 561 66.11 -40.05 -3.05
C CYS A 561 67.24 -40.45 -4.00
N LEU A 562 67.67 -39.56 -4.90
CA LEU A 562 68.81 -39.79 -5.79
C LEU A 562 70.11 -39.99 -5.01
N LEU A 563 70.35 -39.20 -3.96
CA LEU A 563 71.52 -39.36 -3.11
C LEU A 563 71.53 -40.72 -2.40
N VAL A 564 70.38 -41.17 -1.88
CA VAL A 564 70.25 -42.49 -1.25
C VAL A 564 70.53 -43.63 -2.25
N ILE A 565 70.08 -43.49 -3.50
CA ILE A 565 70.33 -44.49 -4.56
C ILE A 565 71.82 -44.52 -4.94
N ILE A 566 72.46 -43.36 -5.05
CA ILE A 566 73.90 -43.27 -5.34
C ILE A 566 74.73 -43.88 -4.21
N ASP A 567 74.34 -43.67 -2.96
CA ASP A 567 75.03 -44.24 -1.81
C ASP A 567 74.87 -45.76 -1.75
N PHE A 568 73.67 -46.27 -2.04
CA PHE A 568 73.40 -47.71 -2.16
C PHE A 568 74.24 -48.37 -3.27
N LEU A 569 74.39 -47.73 -4.43
CA LEU A 569 75.19 -48.23 -5.55
C LEU A 569 76.71 -48.20 -5.28
N LYS A 570 77.18 -47.36 -4.36
CA LYS A 570 78.58 -47.35 -3.91
C LYS A 570 78.90 -48.42 -2.86
N PHE A 571 77.88 -48.95 -2.20
CA PHE A 571 78.02 -49.97 -1.16
C PHE A 571 78.06 -51.40 -1.71
N ILE A 572 77.53 -51.62 -2.92
CA ILE A 572 77.68 -52.84 -3.73
C ILE A 572 79.01 -52.76 -4.49
#